data_AF-A0AAE7MQE4-F1
#
_entry.id   AF-A0AAE7MQE4-F1
#
_cell.length_a   1.000
_cell.length_b   1.000
_cell.length_c   1.000
_cell.angle_alpha   90.00
_cell.angle_beta   90.00
_cell.angle_gamma   90.00
#
_symmetry.space_group_name_H-M   'P 1'
#
loop_
_entity.id
_entity.type
_entity.pdbx_description
1 polymer ?
#
loop_
_entity_poly.entity_id
_entity_poly.type
_entity_poly.pdbx_seq_one_letter_code
_entity_poly.pdbx_strand_id
1 'polypeptide(L)'
;MMEISESKSMRGKMFSIRFTNKRHVYFLRKCVFPINYTLKQVENYLHNSLNIVKEILEILDATNVLIMDGFKRSNESTDNTLIDAYWIDAEQYIIELNYTNKVDYIILIANIDTELDAVEKFVKSEYPNSQFTIEHYDEAWIVKS
;
A
#
# COMPACT_ATOMS: atom_id res chain seq x y z
N MET A 1 -17.27 17.42 -16.08
CA MET A 1 -18.14 16.60 -15.22
C MET A 1 -17.47 15.24 -15.16
N MET A 2 -16.65 14.99 -14.13
CA MET A 2 -16.00 13.69 -13.98
C MET A 2 -17.05 12.70 -13.53
N GLU A 3 -17.29 11.68 -14.35
CA GLU A 3 -17.98 10.48 -13.90
C GLU A 3 -17.20 9.92 -12.72
N ILE A 4 -17.85 9.87 -11.56
CA ILE A 4 -17.41 9.04 -10.45
C ILE A 4 -17.59 7.61 -10.94
N SER A 5 -16.59 7.09 -11.65
CA SER A 5 -16.51 5.66 -11.92
C SER A 5 -16.61 4.96 -10.58
N GLU A 6 -17.55 4.04 -10.42
CA GLU A 6 -17.71 3.18 -9.24
C GLU A 6 -16.33 2.81 -8.68
N SER A 7 -15.94 3.41 -7.55
CA SER A 7 -14.61 3.21 -6.98
C SER A 7 -14.49 1.76 -6.53
N LYS A 8 -13.93 0.87 -7.36
CA LYS A 8 -13.83 -0.55 -7.03
C LYS A 8 -12.63 -0.76 -6.12
N SER A 9 -12.89 -1.10 -4.87
CA SER A 9 -11.82 -1.38 -3.93
C SER A 9 -11.05 -2.66 -4.32
N MET A 10 -9.71 -2.56 -4.38
CA MET A 10 -8.85 -3.71 -4.62
C MET A 10 -8.31 -4.27 -3.30
N ARG A 11 -8.08 -5.58 -3.24
CA ARG A 11 -7.47 -6.24 -2.08
C ARG A 11 -6.00 -6.50 -2.34
N GLY A 12 -5.16 -6.07 -1.41
CA GLY A 12 -3.73 -6.33 -1.40
C GLY A 12 -3.29 -7.03 -0.15
N LYS A 13 -2.01 -7.41 -0.13
CA LYS A 13 -1.31 -7.88 1.05
C LYS A 13 -0.10 -7.00 1.29
N MET A 14 -0.09 -6.32 2.43
CA MET A 14 1.02 -5.50 2.87
C MET A 14 1.98 -6.33 3.71
N PHE A 15 3.27 -6.17 3.47
CA PHE A 15 4.36 -6.82 4.17
C PHE A 15 5.26 -5.76 4.79
N SER A 16 5.54 -5.88 6.09
CA SER A 16 6.65 -5.13 6.69
C SER A 16 7.94 -5.89 6.44
N ILE A 17 8.89 -5.23 5.78
CA ILE A 17 10.19 -5.81 5.44
C ILE A 17 11.30 -5.03 6.12
N ARG A 18 12.31 -5.76 6.58
CA ARG A 18 13.59 -5.20 6.99
C ARG A 18 14.64 -5.68 6.02
N PHE A 19 15.48 -4.77 5.53
CA PHE A 19 16.59 -5.15 4.68
C PHE A 19 17.77 -4.21 4.79
N THR A 20 18.90 -4.68 4.27
CA THR A 20 20.09 -3.84 4.10
C THR A 20 20.52 -3.87 2.64
N ASN A 21 20.77 -2.67 2.08
CA ASN A 21 21.20 -2.54 0.70
C ASN A 21 22.68 -2.92 0.53
N LYS A 22 23.16 -3.05 -0.71
CA LYS A 22 24.58 -3.35 -1.01
C LYS A 22 25.57 -2.27 -0.57
N ARG A 23 25.09 -1.12 -0.08
CA ARG A 23 25.92 -0.07 0.56
C ARG A 23 25.92 -0.21 2.10
N HIS A 24 25.41 -1.31 2.63
CA HIS A 24 25.30 -1.59 4.07
C HIS A 24 24.44 -0.59 4.86
N VAL A 25 23.46 0.04 4.19
CA VAL A 25 22.46 0.89 4.85
C VAL A 25 21.22 0.07 5.16
N TYR A 26 20.70 0.22 6.38
CA TYR A 26 19.55 -0.51 6.92
C TYR A 26 18.24 0.23 6.66
N PHE A 27 17.19 -0.52 6.31
CA PHE A 27 15.86 0.01 6.01
C PHE A 27 14.76 -0.84 6.64
N LEU A 28 13.66 -0.18 7.01
CA LEU A 28 12.38 -0.78 7.34
C LEU A 28 11.34 -0.16 6.40
N ARG A 29 10.60 -1.00 5.67
CA ARG A 29 9.63 -0.53 4.67
C ARG A 29 8.37 -1.38 4.68
N LYS A 30 7.25 -0.78 4.29
CA LYS A 30 5.98 -1.46 4.05
C LYS A 30 5.79 -1.60 2.54
N CYS A 31 5.57 -2.83 2.08
CA CYS A 31 5.40 -3.13 0.65
C CYS A 31 4.08 -3.85 0.42
N VAL A 32 3.30 -3.40 -0.57
CA VAL A 32 1.98 -3.91 -0.91
C VAL A 32 2.04 -4.68 -2.22
N PHE A 33 1.56 -5.91 -2.18
CA PHE A 33 1.52 -6.82 -3.32
C PHE A 33 0.09 -7.29 -3.60
N PRO A 34 -0.19 -7.79 -4.82
CA PRO A 34 -1.43 -8.51 -5.11
C PRO A 34 -1.67 -9.64 -4.12
N ILE A 35 -2.90 -9.81 -3.68
CA ILE A 35 -3.26 -10.80 -2.64
C ILE A 35 -2.91 -12.25 -3.01
N ASN A 36 -2.79 -12.54 -4.31
CA ASN A 36 -2.46 -13.86 -4.84
C ASN A 36 -0.95 -14.13 -4.98
N TYR A 37 -0.08 -13.17 -4.64
CA TYR A 37 1.36 -13.41 -4.63
C TYR A 37 1.75 -14.37 -3.51
N THR A 38 2.50 -15.41 -3.87
CA THR A 38 3.14 -16.31 -2.90
C THR A 38 4.33 -15.61 -2.23
N LEU A 39 4.72 -16.09 -1.03
CA LEU A 39 5.88 -15.56 -0.31
C LEU A 39 7.15 -15.58 -1.18
N LYS A 40 7.39 -16.67 -1.91
CA LYS A 40 8.53 -16.80 -2.83
C LYS A 40 8.50 -15.76 -3.96
N GLN A 41 7.33 -15.44 -4.49
CA GLN A 41 7.20 -14.38 -5.51
C GLN A 41 7.50 -13.00 -4.93
N VAL A 42 7.03 -12.73 -3.71
CA VAL A 42 7.34 -11.50 -2.97
C VAL A 42 8.85 -11.35 -2.75
N GLU A 43 9.50 -12.36 -2.17
CA GLU A 43 10.95 -12.36 -1.93
C GLU A 43 11.75 -12.15 -3.21
N ASN A 44 11.40 -12.86 -4.29
CA ASN A 44 12.06 -12.69 -5.58
C ASN A 44 11.90 -11.27 -6.13
N TYR A 45 10.69 -10.69 -6.02
CA TYR A 45 10.44 -9.31 -6.46
C TYR A 45 11.27 -8.32 -5.65
N LEU A 46 11.35 -8.47 -4.34
CA LEU A 46 12.15 -7.64 -3.45
C LEU A 46 13.64 -7.70 -3.79
N HIS A 47 14.20 -8.90 -4.03
CA HIS A 47 15.60 -9.04 -4.43
C HIS A 47 15.92 -8.41 -5.79
N ASN A 48 14.96 -8.46 -6.73
CA ASN A 48 15.15 -7.91 -8.07
C ASN A 48 14.99 -6.38 -8.09
N SER A 49 14.05 -5.87 -7.30
CA SER A 49 13.69 -4.45 -7.29
C SER A 49 14.53 -3.60 -6.32
N LEU A 50 15.00 -4.21 -5.24
CA LEU A 50 15.80 -3.55 -4.22
C LEU A 50 17.24 -4.06 -4.36
N ASN A 51 18.21 -3.17 -4.47
CA ASN A 51 19.63 -3.54 -4.57
C ASN A 51 20.16 -4.05 -3.20
N ILE A 52 19.71 -5.22 -2.78
CA ILE A 52 19.89 -5.80 -1.44
C ILE A 52 20.86 -6.99 -1.45
N VAL A 53 21.44 -7.27 -0.29
CA VAL A 53 22.18 -8.52 -0.08
C VAL A 53 21.17 -9.60 0.31
N LYS A 54 21.28 -10.79 -0.26
CA LYS A 54 20.23 -11.81 -0.17
C LYS A 54 19.94 -12.27 1.26
N GLU A 55 20.97 -12.40 2.07
CA GLU A 55 20.90 -12.99 3.43
C GLU A 55 20.27 -12.08 4.48
N ILE A 56 20.04 -10.81 4.14
CA ILE A 56 19.61 -9.78 5.11
C ILE A 56 18.25 -9.18 4.76
N LEU A 57 17.43 -9.89 3.98
CA LEU A 57 16.02 -9.59 3.80
C LEU A 57 15.20 -10.39 4.81
N GLU A 58 14.43 -9.69 5.65
CA GLU A 58 13.49 -10.29 6.61
C GLU A 58 12.09 -9.77 6.34
N ILE A 59 11.11 -10.68 6.23
CA ILE A 59 9.68 -10.34 6.22
C ILE A 59 9.16 -10.52 7.64
N LEU A 60 8.75 -9.42 8.27
CA LEU A 60 8.39 -9.38 9.69
C LEU A 60 6.94 -9.77 9.92
N ASP A 61 6.03 -9.26 9.09
CA ASP A 61 4.60 -9.50 9.18
C ASP A 61 3.93 -9.41 7.80
N ALA A 62 2.66 -9.84 7.74
CA ALA A 62 1.83 -9.61 6.58
C ALA A 62 0.37 -9.36 6.98
N THR A 63 -0.24 -8.32 6.41
CA THR A 63 -1.60 -7.87 6.72
C THR A 63 -2.41 -7.65 5.44
N ASN A 64 -3.68 -8.06 5.43
CA ASN A 64 -4.56 -7.78 4.30
C ASN A 64 -4.96 -6.30 4.33
N VAL A 65 -4.91 -5.65 3.17
CA VAL A 65 -5.19 -4.22 3.03
C VAL A 65 -6.22 -3.95 1.95
N LEU A 66 -6.91 -2.82 2.06
CA LEU A 66 -7.72 -2.24 1.01
C LEU A 66 -6.87 -1.26 0.21
N ILE A 67 -7.10 -1.19 -1.10
CA ILE A 67 -6.41 -0.27 -2.00
C ILE A 67 -7.48 0.54 -2.72
N MET A 68 -7.38 1.87 -2.66
CA MET A 68 -8.34 2.77 -3.31
C MET A 68 -8.14 2.76 -4.83
N ASP A 69 -9.22 2.58 -5.60
CA ASP A 69 -9.16 2.69 -7.07
C ASP A 69 -8.85 4.14 -7.46
N GLY A 70 -7.81 4.35 -8.25
CA GLY A 70 -7.24 5.70 -8.44
C GLY A 70 -5.72 5.72 -8.57
N PHE A 71 -5.05 4.60 -8.31
CA PHE A 71 -3.72 4.32 -8.85
C PHE A 71 -3.85 4.18 -10.37
N LYS A 72 -4.10 5.29 -11.08
CA LYS A 72 -3.76 5.38 -12.49
C LYS A 72 -2.32 4.90 -12.55
N ARG A 73 -2.09 3.77 -13.20
CA ARG A 73 -0.77 3.30 -13.60
C ARG A 73 -0.12 4.49 -14.29
N SER A 74 0.68 5.26 -13.55
CA SER A 74 1.34 6.42 -14.11
C SER A 74 2.36 5.84 -15.07
N ASN A 75 1.97 5.84 -16.35
CA ASN A 75 2.88 5.69 -17.48
C ASN A 75 3.79 6.92 -17.60
N GLU A 76 3.73 7.86 -16.66
CA GLU A 76 4.61 9.00 -16.59
C GLU A 76 5.94 8.52 -16.03
N SER A 77 6.86 8.32 -16.96
CA SER A 77 8.30 8.21 -16.76
C SER A 77 8.80 9.46 -16.04
N THR A 78 8.81 9.43 -14.71
CA THR A 78 9.61 10.36 -13.90
C THR A 78 10.95 9.72 -13.56
N ASP A 79 11.97 10.56 -13.53
CA ASP A 79 13.39 10.21 -13.70
C ASP A 79 13.89 9.03 -12.85
N ASN A 80 14.47 8.06 -13.56
CA ASN A 80 14.75 6.70 -13.12
C ASN A 80 15.79 6.59 -12.00
N THR A 81 15.35 6.38 -10.76
CA THR A 81 16.09 5.50 -9.85
C THR A 81 15.68 4.04 -10.10
N LEU A 82 16.55 3.08 -9.76
CA LEU A 82 16.20 1.65 -9.88
C LEU A 82 14.92 1.29 -9.12
N ILE A 83 14.59 2.00 -8.04
CA ILE A 83 13.43 1.71 -7.18
C ILE A 83 12.12 2.12 -7.89
N ASP A 84 12.10 3.29 -8.51
CA ASP A 84 10.91 3.83 -9.19
C ASP A 84 10.50 2.99 -10.41
N ALA A 85 11.41 2.19 -10.96
CA ALA A 85 11.09 1.23 -12.02
C ALA A 85 10.18 0.08 -11.54
N TYR A 86 10.15 -0.20 -10.24
CA TYR A 86 9.45 -1.35 -9.66
C TYR A 86 8.34 -0.95 -8.67
N TRP A 87 8.38 0.26 -8.13
CA TRP A 87 7.53 0.68 -7.02
C TRP A 87 6.77 1.96 -7.34
N ILE A 88 5.56 2.05 -6.78
CA ILE A 88 4.73 3.26 -6.72
C ILE A 88 4.71 3.68 -5.25
N ASP A 89 5.06 4.94 -4.99
CA ASP A 89 4.88 5.53 -3.65
C ASP A 89 3.40 5.68 -3.33
N ALA A 90 3.04 5.35 -2.11
CA ALA A 90 1.67 5.35 -1.61
C ALA A 90 1.65 5.75 -0.14
N GLU A 91 0.46 6.10 0.35
CA GLU A 91 0.22 6.43 1.73
C GLU A 91 -0.65 5.39 2.41
N GLN A 92 -0.45 5.24 3.72
CA GLN A 92 -1.22 4.35 4.55
C GLN A 92 -2.21 5.14 5.42
N TYR A 93 -3.44 4.67 5.44
CA TYR A 93 -4.50 5.15 6.31
C TYR A 93 -4.99 4.01 7.19
N ILE A 94 -5.05 4.22 8.51
CA ILE A 94 -5.69 3.32 9.45
C ILE A 94 -7.09 3.86 9.73
N ILE A 95 -8.09 3.06 9.42
CA ILE A 95 -9.50 3.42 9.57
C ILE A 95 -10.08 2.57 10.69
N GLU A 96 -10.55 3.23 11.74
CA GLU A 96 -11.33 2.60 12.80
C GLU A 96 -12.82 2.74 12.46
N LEU A 97 -13.47 1.63 12.13
CA LEU A 97 -14.90 1.57 11.87
C LEU A 97 -15.65 1.24 13.15
N ASN A 98 -16.43 2.21 13.61
CA ASN A 98 -17.27 2.13 14.78
C ASN A 98 -18.71 1.74 14.39
N TYR A 99 -19.12 0.55 14.86
CA TYR A 99 -20.49 0.05 14.77
C TYR A 99 -21.10 -0.03 16.17
N THR A 100 -22.43 -0.13 16.26
CA THR A 100 -23.16 -0.17 17.54
C THR A 100 -22.62 -1.18 18.55
N ASN A 101 -22.09 -2.32 18.10
CA ASN A 101 -21.65 -3.43 18.97
C ASN A 101 -20.22 -3.90 18.72
N LYS A 102 -19.46 -3.25 17.83
CA LYS A 102 -18.10 -3.69 17.48
C LYS A 102 -17.27 -2.56 16.89
N VAL A 103 -15.97 -2.70 17.02
CA VAL A 103 -14.96 -1.86 16.37
C VAL A 103 -14.14 -2.74 15.45
N ASP A 104 -14.06 -2.38 14.16
CA ASP A 104 -13.22 -3.05 13.17
C ASP A 104 -12.12 -2.09 12.70
N TYR A 105 -10.92 -2.60 12.45
CA TYR A 105 -9.82 -1.80 11.89
C TYR A 105 -9.53 -2.22 10.46
N ILE A 106 -9.35 -1.24 9.58
CA ILE A 106 -8.99 -1.44 8.18
C ILE A 106 -7.76 -0.62 7.86
N ILE A 107 -6.82 -1.24 7.16
CA ILE A 107 -5.70 -0.52 6.55
C ILE A 107 -6.08 -0.24 5.10
N LEU A 108 -6.13 1.03 4.74
CA LEU A 108 -6.34 1.51 3.38
C LEU A 108 -5.04 2.09 2.83
N ILE A 109 -4.74 1.76 1.58
CA ILE A 109 -3.61 2.28 0.83
C ILE A 109 -4.13 3.17 -0.29
N ALA A 110 -3.62 4.40 -0.39
CA ALA A 110 -3.99 5.38 -1.41
C ALA A 110 -2.74 6.04 -2.02
N ASN A 111 -2.90 6.71 -3.16
CA ASN A 111 -1.78 7.42 -3.80
C ASN A 111 -1.32 8.59 -2.91
N ILE A 112 -0.04 8.99 -3.00
CA ILE A 112 0.55 10.07 -2.20
C ILE A 112 -0.19 11.41 -2.34
N ASP A 113 -0.79 11.66 -3.49
CA ASP A 113 -1.55 12.89 -3.75
C ASP A 113 -3.05 12.77 -3.41
N THR A 114 -3.44 11.72 -2.68
CA THR A 114 -4.85 11.51 -2.32
C THR A 114 -5.23 12.44 -1.17
N GLU A 115 -6.12 13.39 -1.43
CA GLU A 115 -6.67 14.25 -0.38
C GLU A 115 -7.53 13.45 0.63
N LEU A 116 -7.45 13.81 1.91
CA LEU A 116 -8.21 13.15 2.99
C LEU A 116 -9.72 13.14 2.72
N ASP A 117 -10.29 14.22 2.19
CA ASP A 117 -11.70 14.31 1.80
C ASP A 117 -12.12 13.20 0.80
N ALA A 118 -11.22 12.80 -0.10
CA ALA A 118 -11.46 11.71 -1.04
C ALA A 118 -11.45 10.36 -0.32
N VAL A 119 -10.54 10.17 0.63
CA VAL A 119 -10.48 8.99 1.49
C VAL A 119 -11.76 8.85 2.32
N GLU A 120 -12.22 9.91 2.97
CA GLU A 120 -13.46 9.90 3.77
C GLU A 120 -14.69 9.53 2.92
N LYS A 121 -14.82 10.12 1.72
CA LYS A 121 -15.89 9.79 0.78
C LYS A 121 -15.85 8.33 0.38
N PHE A 122 -14.66 7.80 0.10
CA PHE A 122 -14.48 6.40 -0.24
C PHE A 122 -14.88 5.47 0.91
N VAL A 123 -14.41 5.73 2.14
CA VAL A 123 -14.76 4.95 3.32
C VAL A 123 -16.27 4.98 3.57
N LYS A 124 -16.91 6.15 3.44
CA LYS A 124 -18.35 6.27 3.61
C LYS A 124 -19.14 5.51 2.53
N SER A 125 -18.60 5.43 1.31
CA SER A 125 -19.21 4.64 0.23
C SER A 125 -19.12 3.13 0.49
N GLU A 126 -17.96 2.62 0.89
CA GLU A 126 -17.75 1.20 1.17
C GLU A 126 -18.43 0.74 2.48
N TYR A 127 -18.53 1.65 3.46
CA TYR A 127 -19.07 1.39 4.80
C TYR A 127 -20.11 2.45 5.20
N PRO A 128 -21.30 2.48 4.55
CA PRO A 128 -22.26 3.58 4.72
C PRO A 128 -22.84 3.71 6.12
N ASN A 129 -22.93 2.59 6.85
CA ASN A 129 -23.58 2.51 8.16
C ASN A 129 -22.62 2.64 9.35
N SER A 130 -21.33 2.87 9.13
CA SER A 130 -20.36 3.07 10.21
C SER A 130 -20.16 4.56 10.51
N GLN A 131 -19.82 4.83 11.77
CA GLN A 131 -19.00 6.01 12.11
C GLN A 131 -17.54 5.60 11.97
N PHE A 132 -16.65 6.54 11.66
CA PHE A 132 -15.24 6.20 11.50
C PHE A 132 -14.33 7.35 11.90
N THR A 133 -13.11 6.98 12.28
CA THR A 133 -11.96 7.88 12.39
C THR A 133 -10.87 7.40 11.44
N ILE A 134 -10.03 8.33 10.99
CA ILE A 134 -8.94 8.04 10.06
C ILE A 134 -7.66 8.60 10.66
N GLU A 135 -6.66 7.74 10.78
CA GLU A 135 -5.29 8.12 11.11
C GLU A 135 -4.40 7.94 9.88
N HIS A 136 -3.59 8.95 9.59
CA HIS A 136 -2.64 8.98 8.48
C HIS A 136 -1.26 8.55 8.96
N TYR A 137 -0.61 7.67 8.20
CA TYR A 137 0.69 7.10 8.50
C TYR A 137 1.62 7.11 7.29
N ASP A 138 2.92 7.04 7.59
CA ASP A 138 4.03 7.09 6.62
C ASP A 138 3.93 6.12 5.43
N GLU A 139 4.73 6.45 4.41
CA GLU A 139 4.95 5.82 3.10
C GLU A 139 4.84 4.28 3.07
N ALA A 140 4.05 3.79 2.12
CA ALA A 140 4.04 2.41 1.65
C ALA A 140 4.47 2.35 0.18
N TRP A 141 5.03 1.21 -0.24
CA TRP A 141 5.37 0.96 -1.64
C TRP A 141 4.46 -0.08 -2.25
N ILE A 142 3.83 0.23 -3.39
CA ILE A 142 3.02 -0.73 -4.15
C ILE A 142 3.81 -1.21 -5.35
N VAL A 143 3.77 -2.51 -5.63
CA VAL A 143 4.38 -3.08 -6.84
C VAL A 143 3.77 -2.49 -8.12
N LYS A 144 4.63 -2.05 -9.06
CA LYS A 144 4.21 -1.75 -10.45
C LYS A 144 3.88 -3.06 -11.17
N SER A 145 2.64 -3.18 -11.66
CA SER A 145 2.13 -4.33 -12.43
C SER A 145 2.07 -4.06 -13.92
#